data_AF-A0A1F7WVM3-F1
#
_entry.id   AF-A0A1F7WVM3-F1
#
_cell.length_a   1.000
_cell.length_b   1.000
_cell.length_c   1.000
_cell.angle_alpha   90.00
_cell.angle_beta   90.00
_cell.angle_gamma   90.00
#
_symmetry.space_group_name_H-M   'P 1'
#
loop_
_entity.id
_entity.type
_entity.pdbx_description
1 polymer ?
#
loop_
_entity_poly.entity_id
_entity_poly.type
_entity_poly.pdbx_seq_one_letter_code
_entity_poly.pdbx_strand_id
1 'polypeptide(L)' 'MVIEELEQIKEKDVDKDSKVGIIPKEKIKEIIGRSPDFADTLMMRCFFEIKGQPILTPIII' A
#
# COMPACT_ATOMS: atom_id res chain seq x y z
N MET A 1 -7.62 -1.85 15.20
CA MET A 1 -8.31 -1.39 13.98
C MET A 1 -7.37 -0.86 12.90
N VAL A 2 -6.81 0.36 13.02
CA VAL A 2 -5.95 0.92 11.94
C VAL A 2 -4.64 0.14 11.77
N ILE A 3 -3.97 -0.18 12.88
CA ILE A 3 -2.70 -0.93 12.87
C ILE A 3 -2.89 -2.32 12.22
N GLU A 4 -3.94 -3.04 12.61
CA GLU A 4 -4.27 -4.37 12.06
C GLU A 4 -4.52 -4.33 10.54
N GLU A 5 -5.15 -3.27 10.02
CA GLU A 5 -5.35 -3.09 8.58
C GLU A 5 -4.03 -2.85 7.86
N LEU A 6 -3.19 -1.97 8.41
CA LEU A 6 -1.88 -1.64 7.85
C LEU A 6 -0.95 -2.84 7.85
N GLU A 7 -1.01 -3.70 8.87
CA GLU A 7 -0.26 -4.95 8.94
C GLU A 7 -0.62 -5.95 7.82
N GLN A 8 -1.83 -5.85 7.25
CA GLN A 8 -2.23 -6.71 6.12
C GLN A 8 -1.89 -6.12 4.74
N ILE A 9 -1.41 -4.88 4.64
CA ILE A 9 -0.93 -4.33 3.38
C ILE A 9 0.41 -4.99 3.02
N LYS A 10 0.33 -6.06 2.24
CA LYS A 10 1.47 -6.92 1.85
C LYS A 10 1.62 -6.98 0.34
N GLU A 11 2.84 -7.24 -0.13
CA GLU A 11 3.13 -7.45 -1.55
C GLU A 11 2.52 -8.77 -2.06
N LYS A 12 2.04 -8.75 -3.30
CA LYS A 12 1.33 -9.88 -3.93
C LYS A 12 2.29 -10.94 -4.50
N ASP A 13 3.41 -10.53 -5.06
CA ASP A 13 4.35 -11.39 -5.81
C ASP A 13 5.80 -11.08 -5.39
N VAL A 14 6.14 -11.39 -4.14
CA VAL A 14 7.44 -11.06 -3.49
C VAL A 14 8.67 -11.58 -4.26
N ASP A 15 8.52 -12.70 -4.99
CA ASP A 15 9.64 -13.39 -5.64
C ASP A 15 9.77 -13.10 -7.14
N LYS A 16 8.98 -12.16 -7.68
CA LYS A 16 9.05 -11.80 -9.11
C LYS A 16 9.58 -10.38 -9.26
N ASP A 17 10.56 -10.22 -10.15
CA ASP A 17 11.07 -8.93 -10.67
C ASP A 17 10.01 -8.22 -11.55
N SER A 18 8.81 -8.09 -11.01
CA SER A 18 7.63 -7.53 -11.65
C SER A 18 7.29 -6.20 -11.00
N LYS A 19 6.27 -5.52 -11.54
CA LYS A 19 5.82 -4.26 -10.94
C LYS A 19 5.32 -4.53 -9.52
N VAL A 20 5.82 -3.74 -8.57
CA VAL A 20 5.36 -3.76 -7.18
C VAL A 20 3.85 -3.69 -7.14
N GLY A 21 3.24 -4.64 -6.44
CA GLY A 21 1.79 -4.77 -6.32
C GLY A 21 1.40 -5.30 -4.95
N ILE A 22 0.30 -4.80 -4.42
CA ILE A 22 -0.23 -5.23 -3.12
C ILE A 22 -1.29 -6.33 -3.27
N ILE A 23 -1.53 -7.07 -2.20
CA ILE A 23 -2.66 -8.01 -2.15
C ILE A 23 -4.00 -7.25 -2.33
N PRO A 24 -4.99 -7.86 -3.00
CA PRO A 24 -6.26 -7.20 -3.26
C PRO A 24 -7.09 -7.03 -1.99
N LYS A 25 -7.97 -6.01 -1.98
CA LYS A 25 -8.83 -5.68 -0.82
C LYS A 25 -9.74 -6.83 -0.41
N GLU A 26 -10.17 -7.68 -1.34
CA GLU A 26 -10.99 -8.86 -1.07
C GLU A 26 -10.23 -9.84 -0.17
N LYS A 27 -8.93 -10.05 -0.43
CA LYS A 27 -8.09 -10.92 0.39
C LYS A 27 -7.84 -10.32 1.78
N ILE A 28 -7.68 -9.00 1.87
CA ILE A 28 -7.57 -8.33 3.17
C ILE A 28 -8.85 -8.51 3.97
N LYS A 29 -10.03 -8.35 3.35
CA LYS A 29 -11.34 -8.58 3.97
C LYS A 29 -11.51 -10.00 4.50
N GLU A 30 -11.03 -11.00 3.77
CA GLU A 30 -11.04 -12.40 4.23
C GLU A 30 -10.18 -12.60 5.49
N ILE A 31 -9.06 -11.88 5.62
CA ILE A 31 -8.13 -12.00 6.75
C ILE A 31 -8.68 -11.30 8.01
N ILE A 32 -9.18 -10.07 7.88
CA ILE A 32 -9.58 -9.25 9.04
C ILE A 32 -11.11 -9.23 9.28
N GLY A 33 -11.89 -9.88 8.42
CA GLY A 33 -13.35 -9.96 8.51
C GLY A 33 -14.11 -8.66 8.21
N ARG A 34 -13.43 -7.62 7.70
CA ARG A 34 -13.99 -6.30 7.40
C ARG A 34 -13.16 -5.55 6.35
N SER A 35 -13.70 -4.48 5.80
CA SER A 35 -13.01 -3.63 4.81
C SER A 35 -11.87 -2.81 5.45
N PRO A 36 -10.70 -2.69 4.80
CA PRO A 36 -9.57 -1.90 5.30
C PRO A 36 -9.70 -0.41 4.96
N ASP A 37 -10.83 0.19 5.33
CA ASP A 37 -11.20 1.54 4.86
C ASP A 37 -10.22 2.63 5.37
N PHE A 38 -9.60 2.44 6.55
CA PHE A 38 -8.62 3.40 7.06
C PHE A 38 -7.32 3.34 6.28
N ALA A 39 -6.84 2.13 5.96
CA ALA A 39 -5.63 1.96 5.15
C ALA A 39 -5.82 2.51 3.72
N ASP A 40 -6.96 2.22 3.09
CA ASP A 40 -7.28 2.74 1.75
C ASP A 40 -7.37 4.27 1.74
N THR A 41 -8.02 4.86 2.76
CA THR A 41 -8.13 6.32 2.90
C THR A 41 -6.75 6.97 3.07
N LEU A 42 -5.88 6.38 3.91
CA LEU A 42 -4.52 6.87 4.12
C LEU A 42 -3.71 6.79 2.83
N MET A 43 -3.80 5.68 2.09
CA MET A 43 -3.10 5.49 0.81
C MET A 43 -3.51 6.58 -0.21
N MET A 44 -4.80 6.87 -0.32
CA MET A 44 -5.30 7.92 -1.22
C MET A 44 -4.90 9.32 -0.77
N ARG A 45 -4.76 9.57 0.53
CA ARG A 45 -4.26 10.85 1.06
C ARG A 45 -2.77 11.06 0.75
N CYS A 46 -1.95 10.01 0.79
CA CYS A 46 -0.54 10.05 0.43
C CYS A 46 -0.31 10.42 -1.05
N PHE A 47 -1.28 10.17 -1.93
CA PHE A 47 -1.19 10.53 -3.35
C PHE A 47 -0.85 12.00 -3.57
N PHE A 48 -1.44 12.91 -2.78
CA PHE A 48 -1.19 14.35 -2.90
C PHE A 48 0.20 14.74 -2.40
N GLU A 49 0.78 13.98 -1.49
CA GLU A 49 2.13 14.22 -0.97
C GLU A 49 3.18 13.78 -1.99
N ILE A 50 2.95 12.65 -2.65
CA ILE A 50 3.83 12.13 -3.70
C ILE A 50 3.74 12.99 -4.97
N LYS A 51 2.53 13.35 -5.42
CA LYS A 51 2.32 14.14 -6.65
C LYS A 51 2.87 15.57 -6.52
N GLY A 52 2.94 16.12 -5.31
CA GLY A 52 3.45 17.46 -5.03
C GLY A 52 4.97 17.54 -4.85
N GLN A 53 5.69 16.41 -4.80
CA GLN A 53 7.13 16.39 -4.65
C GLN A 53 7.84 16.42 -6.01
N PRO A 54 8.87 17.27 -6.22
CA PRO A 54 9.78 17.05 -7.32
C PRO A 54 10.39 15.65 -7.14
N ILE A 55 10.37 14.84 -8.19
CA ILE A 55 10.95 13.51 -8.19
C ILE A 55 12.43 13.68 -7.80
N LEU A 56 12.78 13.42 -6.54
CA LEU A 56 14.17 13.32 -6.12
C LEU A 56 14.70 12.10 -6.86
N THR A 57 15.28 12.33 -8.04
CA THR A 57 16.06 11.33 -8.74
C THR A 57 17.05 10.75 -7.72
N PRO A 58 17.18 9.42 -7.61
CA PRO A 58 18.09 8.83 -6.65
C PRO A 58 19.48 9.36 -6.95
N ILE A 59 20.03 10.13 -6.02
CA ILE A 59 21.45 10.48 -6.03
C ILE A 59 22.17 9.15 -5.87
N ILE A 60 22.79 8.71 -6.97
CA ILE A 60 23.78 7.64 -7.00
C ILE A 60 24.88 8.08 -6.02
N ILE A 61 25.04 7.34 -4.93
CA ILE A 61 26.23 7.37 -4.06
C ILE A 61 27.14 6.24 -4.53
#